data_AF-A0A7G7SWU2-F1
#
_entry.id   AF-A0A7G7SWU2-F1
#
_cell.length_a   1.000
_cell.length_b   1.000
_cell.length_c   1.000
_cell.angle_alpha   90.00
_cell.angle_beta   90.00
_cell.angle_gamma   90.00
#
_symmetry.space_group_name_H-M   'P 1'
#
loop_
_entity.id
_entity.type
_entity.pdbx_description
1 polymer ?
#
loop_
_entity_poly.entity_id
_entity_poly.type
_entity_poly.pdbx_seq_one_letter_code
_entity_poly.pdbx_strand_id
1 'polypeptide(L)'
;MAAETKWTQGPWQAYELDPDDPAWEACEIWPSENDREQEDGQSEPVATMVCGVANAQLIAAAPDLYEALQRLDQFGHTDATWDYALRAMAKARGEA
;
A
#
# COMPACT_ATOMS: atom_id res chain seq x y z
N MET A 1 -12.66 -26.70 1.31
CA MET A 1 -11.97 -25.94 2.36
C MET A 1 -10.92 -25.08 1.67
N ALA A 2 -11.21 -23.79 1.48
CA ALA A 2 -10.24 -22.82 1.00
C ALA A 2 -10.13 -21.76 2.10
N ALA A 3 -8.95 -21.66 2.72
CA ALA A 3 -8.63 -20.57 3.61
C ALA A 3 -8.31 -19.36 2.74
N GLU A 4 -9.35 -18.65 2.32
CA GLU A 4 -9.21 -17.31 1.75
C GLU A 4 -8.69 -16.41 2.87
N THR A 5 -7.42 -16.03 2.80
CA THR A 5 -6.89 -14.96 3.63
C THR A 5 -7.73 -13.73 3.33
N LYS A 6 -8.53 -13.33 4.32
CA LYS A 6 -9.52 -12.25 4.31
C LYS A 6 -8.81 -10.90 4.17
N TRP A 7 -8.15 -10.67 3.05
CA TRP A 7 -7.70 -9.35 2.63
C TRP A 7 -8.90 -8.68 2.01
N THR A 8 -9.68 -7.95 2.82
CA THR A 8 -10.69 -7.05 2.29
C THR A 8 -10.00 -6.09 1.33
N GLN A 9 -10.46 -6.04 0.08
CA GLN A 9 -9.98 -5.08 -0.91
C GLN A 9 -10.15 -3.68 -0.30
N GLY A 10 -9.03 -3.04 0.02
CA GLY A 10 -9.03 -1.68 0.54
C GLY A 10 -9.44 -0.69 -0.54
N PRO A 11 -9.56 0.60 -0.21
CA PRO A 11 -9.87 1.62 -1.21
C PRO A 11 -8.74 1.82 -2.22
N TRP A 12 -7.60 1.13 -2.08
CA TRP A 12 -6.47 1.18 -2.99
C TRP A 12 -6.18 -0.22 -3.57
N GLN A 13 -5.53 -0.25 -4.74
CA GLN A 13 -5.17 -1.45 -5.49
C GLN A 13 -3.64 -1.53 -5.63
N ALA A 14 -3.10 -2.75 -5.57
CA ALA A 14 -1.67 -3.01 -5.76
C ALA A 14 -1.46 -3.73 -7.09
N TYR A 15 -0.55 -3.22 -7.92
CA TYR A 15 -0.17 -3.79 -9.20
C TYR A 15 1.31 -4.16 -9.22
N GLU A 16 1.61 -5.40 -9.55
CA GLU A 16 2.99 -5.85 -9.74
C GLU A 16 3.53 -5.33 -11.07
N LEU A 17 4.73 -4.72 -11.05
CA LEU A 17 5.32 -4.08 -12.23
C LEU A 17 5.94 -5.09 -13.20
N ASP A 18 6.57 -6.14 -12.67
CA ASP A 18 7.21 -7.18 -13.46
C ASP A 18 7.21 -8.49 -12.65
N PRO A 19 6.17 -9.33 -12.80
CA PRO A 19 6.08 -10.59 -12.05
C PRO A 19 7.13 -11.63 -12.49
N ASP A 20 7.81 -11.41 -13.61
CA ASP A 20 8.82 -12.31 -14.16
C ASP A 20 10.26 -11.95 -13.71
N ASP A 21 10.48 -10.74 -13.16
CA ASP A 21 11.74 -10.33 -12.53
C ASP A 21 11.59 -10.17 -11.00
N PRO A 22 11.83 -11.26 -10.23
CA PRO A 22 11.74 -11.25 -8.78
C PRO A 22 12.87 -10.43 -8.12
N ALA A 23 13.81 -9.85 -8.87
CA ALA A 23 14.81 -8.94 -8.28
C ALA A 23 14.24 -7.53 -8.07
N TRP A 24 13.19 -7.15 -8.79
CA TRP A 24 12.55 -5.84 -8.63
C TRP A 24 11.54 -5.83 -7.49
N GLU A 25 10.76 -6.91 -7.33
CA GLU A 25 9.68 -7.07 -6.35
C GLU A 25 8.82 -5.81 -6.17
N ALA A 26 8.68 -4.98 -7.21
CA ALA A 26 8.11 -3.65 -7.07
C ALA A 26 6.63 -3.69 -7.39
N CYS A 27 5.83 -3.06 -6.53
CA CYS A 27 4.41 -2.90 -6.72
C CYS A 27 4.02 -1.42 -6.69
N GLU A 28 3.17 -1.04 -7.63
CA GLU A 28 2.51 0.26 -7.64
C GLU A 28 1.21 0.20 -6.85
N ILE A 29 0.96 1.24 -6.05
CA ILE A 29 -0.28 1.42 -5.31
C ILE A 29 -1.09 2.55 -5.94
N TRP A 30 -2.37 2.28 -6.19
CA TRP A 30 -3.29 3.17 -6.87
C TRP A 30 -4.59 3.33 -6.06
N PRO A 31 -5.21 4.51 -6.04
CA PRO A 31 -6.60 4.63 -5.57
C PRO A 31 -7.51 3.74 -6.41
N SER A 32 -8.50 3.08 -5.80
CA SER A 32 -9.41 2.18 -6.52
C SER A 32 -10.33 2.91 -7.50
N GLU A 33 -10.49 4.22 -7.33
CA GLU A 33 -11.22 5.10 -8.25
C GLU A 33 -10.41 5.47 -9.50
N ASN A 34 -9.11 5.18 -9.50
CA ASN A 34 -8.22 5.46 -10.62
C ASN A 34 -8.02 4.21 -11.47
N ASP A 35 -8.40 4.28 -12.74
CA ASP A 35 -7.97 3.29 -13.72
C ASP A 35 -6.49 3.53 -14.07
N ARG A 36 -5.67 2.47 -13.92
CA ARG A 36 -4.23 2.49 -14.22
C ARG A 36 -3.95 2.85 -15.68
N GLU A 37 -4.81 2.37 -16.58
CA GLU A 37 -4.77 2.64 -18.01
C GLU A 37 -6.07 3.36 -18.38
N GLN A 38 -6.03 4.69 -18.48
CA GLN A 38 -7.16 5.44 -19.01
C GLN A 38 -7.30 5.19 -20.53
N GLU A 39 -8.50 5.40 -21.06
CA GLU A 39 -8.84 5.18 -22.49
C GLU A 39 -7.94 6.00 -23.44
N ASP A 40 -7.46 7.16 -23.01
CA ASP A 40 -6.53 8.04 -23.75
C ASP A 40 -5.04 7.62 -23.65
N GLY A 41 -4.74 6.50 -22.99
CA GLY A 41 -3.38 6.01 -22.77
C GLY A 41 -2.56 6.86 -21.78
N GLN A 42 -3.21 7.78 -21.06
CA GLN A 42 -2.58 8.53 -19.96
C GLN A 42 -2.78 7.76 -18.65
N SER A 43 -1.68 7.40 -18.00
CA SER A 43 -1.69 6.88 -16.64
C SER A 43 -1.72 8.04 -15.64
N GLU A 44 -2.64 8.01 -14.67
CA GLU A 44 -2.57 8.94 -13.53
C GLU A 44 -1.27 8.71 -12.74
N PRO A 45 -0.78 9.69 -11.96
CA PRO A 45 0.39 9.47 -11.13
C PRO A 45 0.12 8.38 -10.07
N VAL A 46 1.02 7.40 -9.99
CA VAL A 46 1.03 6.36 -8.95
C VAL A 46 1.01 7.02 -7.56
N ALA A 47 0.17 6.53 -6.64
CA ALA A 47 0.14 7.06 -5.27
C ALA A 47 1.45 6.75 -4.52
N THR A 48 1.95 5.51 -4.66
CA THR A 48 3.29 5.14 -4.21
C THR A 48 3.79 3.85 -4.85
N MET A 49 5.11 3.63 -4.82
CA MET A 49 5.74 2.38 -5.22
C MET A 49 6.41 1.74 -4.00
N VAL A 50 6.18 0.45 -3.82
CA VAL A 50 6.63 -0.29 -2.63
C VAL A 50 7.31 -1.59 -3.07
N CYS A 51 8.41 -1.95 -2.42
CA CYS A 51 9.02 -3.27 -2.60
C CYS A 51 8.25 -4.32 -1.78
N GLY A 52 7.95 -5.44 -2.43
CA GLY A 52 7.27 -6.63 -1.91
C GLY A 52 5.76 -6.56 -2.06
N VAL A 53 5.17 -7.58 -2.69
CA VAL A 53 3.72 -7.76 -2.86
C VAL A 53 2.98 -7.73 -1.52
N ALA A 54 3.55 -8.32 -0.47
CA ALA A 54 2.94 -8.32 0.86
C ALA A 54 2.85 -6.92 1.47
N ASN A 55 3.90 -6.10 1.32
CA ASN A 55 3.89 -4.72 1.80
C ASN A 55 2.89 -3.87 1.00
N ALA A 56 2.85 -4.09 -0.31
CA ALA A 56 1.95 -3.41 -1.22
C ALA A 56 0.48 -3.70 -0.90
N GLN A 57 0.13 -4.97 -0.70
CA GLN A 57 -1.20 -5.40 -0.29
C GLN A 57 -1.60 -4.84 1.08
N LEU A 58 -0.65 -4.81 2.04
CA LEU A 58 -0.90 -4.25 3.36
C LEU A 58 -1.22 -2.75 3.29
N ILE A 59 -0.44 -2.00 2.51
CA ILE A 59 -0.67 -0.56 2.30
C ILE A 59 -1.98 -0.33 1.52
N ALA A 60 -2.25 -1.12 0.50
CA ALA A 60 -3.49 -1.02 -0.28
C ALA A 60 -4.75 -1.26 0.58
N ALA A 61 -4.67 -2.20 1.53
CA ALA A 61 -5.73 -2.50 2.48
C ALA A 61 -5.88 -1.44 3.59
N ALA A 62 -4.85 -0.62 3.85
CA ALA A 62 -4.81 0.33 4.95
C ALA A 62 -4.18 1.68 4.54
N PRO A 63 -4.95 2.59 3.92
CA PRO A 63 -4.46 3.93 3.55
C PRO A 63 -3.89 4.72 4.72
N ASP A 64 -4.49 4.60 5.91
CA ASP A 64 -3.99 5.23 7.14
C ASP A 64 -2.54 4.83 7.46
N LEU A 65 -2.13 3.61 7.10
CA LEU A 65 -0.75 3.15 7.26
C LEU A 65 0.19 3.90 6.31
N TYR A 66 -0.23 4.15 5.07
CA TYR A 66 0.55 4.95 4.15
C TYR A 66 0.71 6.39 4.63
N GLU A 67 -0.38 7.03 5.10
CA GLU A 67 -0.29 8.37 5.67
C GLU A 67 0.68 8.42 6.87
N ALA A 68 0.67 7.38 7.71
CA ALA A 68 1.59 7.29 8.83
C ALA A 68 3.05 7.14 8.38
N LEU A 69 3.31 6.35 7.34
CA LEU A 69 4.65 6.21 6.75
C LEU A 69 5.12 7.53 6.11
N GLN A 70 4.24 8.24 5.41
CA GLN A 70 4.57 9.58 4.88
C GLN A 70 4.92 10.57 5.99
N ARG A 71 4.23 10.52 7.13
CA ARG A 71 4.55 11.38 8.27
C ARG A 71 5.91 11.05 8.90
N LEU A 72 6.30 9.77 8.92
CA LEU A 72 7.64 9.37 9.37
C LEU A 72 8.73 9.94 8.44
N ASP A 73 8.50 9.91 7.12
CA ASP A 73 9.43 10.49 6.15
C ASP A 73 9.49 12.03 6.25
N GLN A 74 8.33 12.69 6.35
CA GLN A 74 8.23 14.15 6.36
C GLN A 74 8.73 14.80 7.66
N PHE A 75 8.38 14.23 8.82
CA PHE A 75 8.65 14.82 10.12
C PHE A 75 9.77 14.09 10.90
N GLY A 76 10.29 13.00 10.34
CA GLY A 76 11.28 12.14 10.99
C GLY A 76 10.67 11.17 12.00
N HIS A 77 11.52 10.28 12.51
CA HIS A 77 11.19 9.25 13.51
C HIS A 77 11.09 9.84 14.93
N THR A 78 10.07 10.66 15.16
CA THR A 78 9.73 11.14 16.50
C THR A 78 8.86 10.13 17.24
N ASP A 79 8.78 10.20 18.57
CA ASP A 79 7.89 9.32 19.35
C ASP A 79 6.42 9.40 18.88
N ALA A 80 5.97 10.59 18.48
CA ALA A 80 4.60 10.83 18.03
C ALA A 80 4.32 10.20 16.65
N THR A 81 5.24 10.35 15.70
CA THR A 81 5.11 9.74 14.37
C THR A 81 5.28 8.22 14.42
N TRP A 82 6.12 7.73 15.33
CA TRP A 82 6.29 6.30 15.58
C TRP A 82 5.06 5.65 16.22
N ASP A 83 4.49 6.25 17.27
CA ASP A 83 3.23 5.78 17.89
C ASP A 83 2.08 5.77 16.87
N TYR A 84 1.99 6.80 16.03
CA TYR A 84 1.00 6.88 14.97
C TYR A 84 1.16 5.74 13.93
N ALA A 85 2.39 5.48 13.47
CA ALA A 85 2.67 4.38 12.54
C ALA A 85 2.42 3.00 13.14
N LEU A 86 2.77 2.77 14.41
CA LEU A 86 2.51 1.50 15.08
C LEU A 86 1.00 1.23 15.23
N ARG A 87 0.20 2.23 15.57
CA ARG A 87 -1.26 2.10 15.63
C ARG A 87 -1.87 1.81 14.27
N ALA A 88 -1.41 2.50 13.23
CA ALA A 88 -1.87 2.25 11.87
C ALA A 88 -1.50 0.83 11.41
N MET A 89 -0.31 0.34 11.76
CA MET A 89 0.14 -1.02 11.44
C MET A 89 -0.64 -2.09 12.22
N ALA A 90 -0.91 -1.90 13.51
CA ALA A 90 -1.74 -2.79 14.31
C ALA A 90 -3.18 -2.86 13.74
N LYS A 91 -3.74 -1.72 13.37
CA LYS A 91 -5.05 -1.65 12.69
C LYS A 91 -5.03 -2.38 11.36
N ALA A 92 -3.99 -2.19 10.53
CA ALA A 92 -3.84 -2.88 9.25
C ALA A 92 -3.73 -4.41 9.39
N ARG A 93 -3.20 -4.90 10.52
CA ARG A 93 -3.13 -6.32 10.86
C ARG A 93 -4.40 -6.87 11.52
N GLY A 94 -5.37 -6.02 11.86
CA GLY A 94 -6.57 -6.40 12.59
C GLY A 94 -6.35 -6.67 14.09
N GLU A 95 -5.30 -6.09 14.67
CA GLU A 95 -4.91 -6.24 16.08
C GLU A 95 -5.52 -5.16 16.99
N ALA A 96 -6.30 -4.22 16.44
CA ALA A 96 -6.84 -3.02 17.10
C ALA A 96 -8.33 -3.12 17.44
#